data_AF-A0A6G8CNQ1-F1
#
_entry.id   AF-A0A6G8CNQ1-F1
#
_cell.length_a   1.000
_cell.length_b   1.000
_cell.length_c   1.000
_cell.angle_alpha   90.00
_cell.angle_beta   90.00
_cell.angle_gamma   90.00
#
_symmetry.space_group_name_H-M   'P 1'
#
loop_
_entity.id
_entity.type
_entity.pdbx_description
1 polymer ?
#
loop_
_entity_poly.entity_id
_entity_poly.type
_entity_poly.pdbx_seq_one_letter_code
_entity_poly.pdbx_strand_id
1 'polypeptide(L)'
;MRFIATTATAVEKLNLQAKKHRKSSCVSLASAQDFVAQQSGYDHWKHVTVCAAQTVKSKSSPMLPQWLAQSLNSAGSRVPALGDTEKAFAHGFIFAMDVIDAARLEITSDFVECADAWYLVARNLWPILIHYRRSESSKTLLESMTSDELWPIALNDLQNYRFFRYMGKSVPTSLLQATQLLRVLTPSTPTHLWLNGDFFPIESDDTRWGAGPARDQRTRTERFGHLYTDEDLKLNEMLKSTGRFKQEDADFWLFQLEKSTPMGRARYQSLSHAVQVRWGDAVPLRSTV
;
A
#
# COMPACT_ATOMS: atom_id res chain seq x y z
N MET A 1 4.32 -22.60 1.02
CA MET A 1 4.80 -22.37 -0.36
C MET A 1 5.48 -21.01 -0.42
N ARG A 2 6.77 -20.98 -0.73
CA ARG A 2 7.56 -19.74 -0.85
C ARG A 2 7.33 -19.11 -2.23
N PHE A 3 6.85 -17.86 -2.31
CA PHE A 3 6.69 -17.19 -3.61
C PHE A 3 8.04 -16.95 -4.31
N ILE A 4 8.11 -17.29 -5.61
CA ILE A 4 9.25 -17.03 -6.49
C ILE A 4 8.74 -16.24 -7.71
N ALA A 5 9.29 -15.05 -7.95
CA ALA A 5 8.90 -14.25 -9.11
C ALA A 5 9.20 -15.01 -10.42
N THR A 6 8.15 -15.49 -11.09
CA THR A 6 8.26 -16.39 -12.24
C THR A 6 7.72 -15.70 -13.49
N THR A 7 8.60 -15.35 -14.41
CA THR A 7 8.21 -14.74 -15.69
C THR A 7 7.71 -15.79 -16.68
N ALA A 8 6.94 -15.39 -17.71
CA ALA A 8 6.51 -16.29 -18.77
C ALA A 8 7.70 -17.00 -19.45
N THR A 9 8.79 -16.27 -19.71
CA THR A 9 10.03 -16.81 -20.27
C THR A 9 10.69 -17.85 -19.34
N ALA A 10 10.61 -17.66 -18.02
CA ALA A 10 11.10 -18.64 -17.06
C ALA A 10 10.26 -19.93 -17.09
N VAL A 11 8.92 -19.81 -17.12
CA VAL A 11 8.02 -20.98 -17.26
C VAL A 11 8.33 -21.75 -18.55
N GLU A 12 8.54 -21.04 -19.66
CA GLU A 12 8.87 -21.67 -20.94
C GLU A 12 10.21 -22.40 -20.90
N LYS A 13 11.25 -21.80 -20.30
CA LYS A 13 12.55 -22.46 -20.09
C LYS A 13 12.42 -23.73 -19.26
N LEU A 14 11.67 -23.70 -18.16
CA LEU A 14 11.41 -24.88 -17.33
C LEU A 14 10.64 -25.97 -18.11
N ASN A 15 9.68 -25.57 -18.94
CA ASN A 15 8.92 -26.51 -19.77
C ASN A 15 9.79 -27.15 -20.86
N LEU A 16 10.72 -26.40 -21.46
CA LEU A 16 11.73 -26.93 -22.39
C LEU A 16 12.67 -27.93 -21.71
N GLN A 17 13.12 -27.63 -20.49
CA GLN A 17 13.93 -28.55 -19.68
C GLN A 17 13.17 -29.83 -19.32
N ALA A 18 11.91 -29.71 -18.91
CA ALA A 18 11.06 -30.88 -18.62
C ALA A 18 10.87 -31.77 -19.86
N LYS A 19 10.65 -31.18 -21.04
CA LYS A 19 10.59 -31.92 -22.32
C LYS A 19 11.90 -32.65 -22.64
N LYS A 20 13.05 -32.02 -22.36
CA LYS A 20 14.37 -32.66 -22.54
C LYS A 20 14.55 -33.83 -21.57
N HIS A 21 14.21 -33.64 -20.29
CA HIS A 21 14.28 -34.68 -19.27
C HIS A 21 13.35 -35.87 -19.56
N ARG A 22 12.14 -35.60 -20.06
CA ARG A 22 11.19 -36.63 -20.51
C ARG A 22 11.80 -37.56 -21.56
N LYS A 23 12.53 -37.00 -22.53
CA LYS A 23 13.17 -37.77 -23.61
C LYS A 23 14.34 -38.61 -23.11
N SER A 24 15.13 -38.10 -22.16
CA SER A 24 16.30 -38.82 -21.64
C SER A 24 15.95 -39.92 -20.65
N SER A 25 14.89 -39.73 -19.86
CA SER A 25 14.58 -40.57 -18.70
C SER A 25 13.33 -41.43 -18.88
N CYS A 26 12.65 -41.33 -20.04
CA CYS A 26 11.44 -42.10 -20.37
C CYS A 26 10.30 -41.99 -19.34
N VAL A 27 10.23 -40.89 -18.59
CA VAL A 27 9.17 -40.62 -17.60
C VAL A 27 7.99 -39.87 -18.22
N SER A 28 6.88 -39.76 -17.50
CA SER A 28 5.76 -38.91 -17.91
C SER A 28 6.15 -37.43 -17.93
N LEU A 29 5.44 -36.61 -18.73
CA LEU A 29 5.70 -35.16 -18.77
C LEU A 29 5.42 -34.48 -17.42
N ALA A 30 4.36 -34.90 -16.71
CA ALA A 30 4.00 -34.34 -15.41
C ALA A 30 5.10 -34.61 -14.37
N SER A 31 5.60 -35.84 -14.30
CA SER A 31 6.72 -36.21 -13.42
C SER A 31 7.99 -35.43 -13.76
N ALA A 32 8.28 -35.23 -15.06
CA ALA A 32 9.42 -34.43 -15.49
C ALA A 32 9.27 -32.93 -15.11
N GLN A 33 8.06 -32.39 -15.17
CA GLN A 33 7.77 -31.00 -14.79
C GLN A 33 7.95 -30.79 -13.28
N ASP A 34 7.46 -31.71 -12.45
CA ASP A 34 7.64 -31.63 -10.99
C ASP A 34 9.12 -31.75 -10.60
N PHE A 35 9.86 -32.67 -11.24
CA PHE A 35 11.30 -32.82 -11.02
C PHE A 35 12.06 -31.53 -11.35
N VAL A 36 11.83 -30.93 -12.53
CA VAL A 36 12.49 -29.68 -12.94
C VAL A 36 12.08 -28.50 -12.05
N ALA A 37 10.83 -28.45 -11.59
CA ALA A 37 10.36 -27.45 -10.64
C ALA A 37 11.14 -27.54 -9.31
N GLN A 38 11.32 -28.75 -8.77
CA GLN A 38 12.08 -28.99 -7.54
C GLN A 38 13.56 -28.61 -7.67
N GLN A 39 14.19 -28.96 -8.79
CA GLN A 39 15.57 -28.55 -9.09
C GLN A 39 15.74 -27.02 -9.16
N SER A 40 14.66 -26.30 -9.46
CA SER A 40 14.65 -24.83 -9.55
C SER A 40 14.15 -24.14 -8.27
N GLY A 41 13.99 -24.88 -7.17
CA GLY A 41 13.59 -24.36 -5.86
C GLY A 41 12.08 -24.19 -5.65
N TYR A 42 11.24 -24.70 -6.57
CA TYR A 42 9.79 -24.78 -6.38
C TYR A 42 9.41 -26.11 -5.71
N ASP A 43 8.19 -26.21 -5.17
CA ASP A 43 7.74 -27.44 -4.51
C ASP A 43 7.28 -28.51 -5.53
N HIS A 44 6.60 -28.06 -6.59
CA HIS A 44 6.07 -28.86 -7.71
C HIS A 44 5.62 -27.93 -8.86
N TRP A 45 5.21 -28.46 -10.01
CA TRP A 45 4.83 -27.67 -11.19
C TRP A 45 3.66 -26.72 -10.93
N LYS A 46 2.66 -27.15 -10.15
CA LYS A 46 1.56 -26.25 -9.73
C LYS A 46 2.05 -25.04 -8.91
N HIS A 47 3.17 -25.14 -8.19
CA HIS A 47 3.76 -24.00 -7.48
C HIS A 47 4.38 -23.00 -8.50
N VAL A 48 5.00 -23.49 -9.59
CA VAL A 48 5.48 -22.66 -10.71
C VAL A 48 4.32 -21.88 -11.35
N THR A 49 3.20 -22.54 -11.65
CA THR A 49 2.05 -21.87 -12.30
C THR A 49 1.36 -20.88 -11.37
N VAL A 50 1.23 -21.19 -10.08
CA VAL A 50 0.74 -20.23 -9.07
C VAL A 50 1.65 -19.02 -8.98
N CYS A 51 2.97 -19.23 -8.89
CA CYS A 51 3.96 -18.15 -8.87
C CYS A 51 3.93 -17.31 -10.14
N ALA A 52 3.77 -17.92 -11.32
CA ALA A 52 3.68 -17.20 -12.59
C ALA A 52 2.40 -16.37 -12.67
N ALA A 53 1.25 -16.93 -12.27
CA ALA A 53 -0.03 -16.21 -12.24
C ALA A 53 0.02 -15.04 -11.25
N GLN A 54 0.60 -15.24 -10.07
CA GLN A 54 0.85 -14.17 -9.11
C GLN A 54 1.78 -13.10 -9.67
N THR A 55 2.85 -13.49 -10.37
CA THR A 55 3.79 -12.55 -11.01
C THR A 55 3.11 -11.71 -12.09
N VAL A 56 2.20 -12.28 -12.88
CA VAL A 56 1.41 -11.53 -13.88
C VAL A 56 0.44 -10.57 -13.20
N LYS A 57 -0.29 -11.03 -12.16
CA LYS A 57 -1.18 -10.17 -11.38
C LYS A 57 -0.43 -9.00 -10.73
N SER A 58 0.78 -9.22 -10.25
CA SER A 58 1.63 -8.16 -9.71
C SER A 58 2.13 -7.18 -10.78
N LYS A 59 2.18 -7.57 -12.05
CA LYS A 59 2.64 -6.72 -13.16
C LYS A 59 1.53 -5.91 -13.83
N SER A 60 0.29 -6.42 -13.86
CA SER A 60 -0.86 -5.59 -14.20
C SER A 60 -1.31 -4.85 -12.95
N SER A 61 -0.48 -3.94 -12.44
CA SER A 61 -0.99 -3.00 -11.44
C SER A 61 -2.23 -2.36 -12.04
N PRO A 62 -3.37 -2.37 -11.33
CA PRO A 62 -4.56 -1.69 -11.81
C PRO A 62 -4.17 -0.29 -12.28
N MET A 63 -4.71 0.14 -13.41
CA MET A 63 -4.43 1.49 -13.90
C MET A 63 -5.44 2.46 -13.30
N LEU A 64 -4.99 3.69 -13.10
CA LEU A 64 -5.90 4.77 -12.78
C LEU A 64 -6.82 5.05 -13.98
N PRO A 65 -8.11 5.36 -13.73
CA PRO A 65 -8.96 5.97 -14.74
C PRO A 65 -8.27 7.19 -15.34
N GLN A 66 -8.44 7.39 -16.64
CA GLN A 66 -7.75 8.44 -17.39
C GLN A 66 -7.93 9.83 -16.75
N TRP A 67 -9.13 10.15 -16.29
CA TRP A 67 -9.43 11.43 -15.64
C TRP A 67 -8.66 11.64 -14.33
N LEU A 68 -8.48 10.58 -13.53
CA LEU A 68 -7.74 10.63 -12.27
C LEU A 68 -6.24 10.80 -12.55
N ALA A 69 -5.73 10.03 -13.53
CA ALA A 69 -4.33 10.13 -13.98
C ALA A 69 -4.02 11.53 -14.54
N GLN A 70 -4.89 12.09 -15.37
CA GLN A 70 -4.75 13.45 -15.92
C GLN A 70 -4.79 14.50 -14.81
N SER A 71 -5.65 14.33 -13.80
CA SER A 71 -5.73 15.23 -12.66
C SER A 71 -4.43 15.22 -11.84
N LEU A 72 -3.86 14.04 -11.57
CA LEU A 72 -2.56 13.92 -10.90
C LEU A 72 -1.41 14.52 -11.72
N ASN A 73 -1.40 14.31 -13.04
CA ASN A 73 -0.38 14.88 -13.91
C ASN A 73 -0.46 16.42 -13.94
N SER A 74 -1.68 16.96 -14.01
CA SER A 74 -1.93 18.40 -13.94
C SER A 74 -1.49 18.97 -12.60
N ALA A 75 -1.77 18.25 -11.51
CA ALA A 75 -1.36 18.63 -10.17
C ALA A 75 0.17 18.66 -10.01
N GLY A 76 0.86 17.61 -10.43
CA GLY A 76 2.32 17.55 -10.39
C GLY A 76 2.97 18.60 -11.29
N SER A 77 2.30 19.03 -12.37
CA SER A 77 2.81 20.12 -13.22
C SER A 77 2.68 21.50 -12.56
N ARG A 78 1.62 21.71 -11.76
CA ARG A 78 1.37 22.99 -11.07
C ARG A 78 2.15 23.12 -9.77
N VAL A 79 2.22 22.03 -9.02
CA VAL A 79 2.89 21.95 -7.72
C VAL A 79 3.83 20.75 -7.74
N PRO A 80 4.98 20.85 -8.44
CA PRO A 80 5.93 19.76 -8.54
C PRO A 80 6.52 19.43 -7.17
N ALA A 81 6.92 18.18 -7.01
CA ALA A 81 7.74 17.78 -5.88
C ALA A 81 9.13 18.42 -6.01
N LEU A 82 9.82 18.56 -4.89
CA LEU A 82 11.21 18.97 -4.84
C LEU A 82 12.07 17.95 -5.61
N GLY A 83 13.11 18.41 -6.30
CA GLY A 83 13.95 17.54 -7.14
C GLY A 83 14.54 16.35 -6.40
N ASP A 84 14.91 16.52 -5.12
CA ASP A 84 15.39 15.42 -4.28
C ASP A 84 14.28 14.39 -3.98
N THR A 85 13.03 14.83 -3.85
CA THR A 85 11.88 13.95 -3.64
C THR A 85 11.64 13.13 -4.90
N GLU A 86 11.60 13.76 -6.08
CA GLU A 86 11.46 13.05 -7.36
C GLU A 86 12.60 12.05 -7.59
N LYS A 87 13.85 12.45 -7.30
CA LYS A 87 15.02 11.57 -7.39
C LYS A 87 14.90 10.38 -6.44
N ALA A 88 14.40 10.59 -5.23
CA ALA A 88 14.19 9.52 -4.27
C ALA A 88 13.12 8.52 -4.74
N PHE A 89 12.05 8.98 -5.38
CA PHE A 89 11.05 8.08 -5.99
C PHE A 89 11.64 7.30 -7.16
N ALA A 90 12.47 7.92 -8.00
CA ALA A 90 13.04 7.28 -9.19
C ALA A 90 14.19 6.30 -8.89
N HIS A 91 15.05 6.62 -7.92
CA HIS A 91 16.32 5.93 -7.71
C HIS A 91 16.69 5.74 -6.23
N GLY A 92 15.81 6.11 -5.31
CA GLY A 92 16.07 6.09 -3.88
C GLY A 92 15.27 5.04 -3.14
N PHE A 93 15.13 5.30 -1.85
CA PHE A 93 14.31 4.50 -0.95
C PHE A 93 13.34 5.41 -0.20
N ILE A 94 12.06 5.09 -0.30
CA ILE A 94 10.97 5.80 0.39
C ILE A 94 10.08 4.77 1.05
N PHE A 95 9.57 5.10 2.22
CA PHE A 95 8.52 4.31 2.86
C PHE A 95 7.35 5.18 3.29
N ALA A 96 6.17 4.59 3.25
CA ALA A 96 4.96 5.14 3.85
C ALA A 96 4.65 4.42 5.16
N MET A 97 4.26 5.19 6.15
CA MET A 97 3.70 4.69 7.41
C MET A 97 2.30 5.23 7.56
N ASP A 98 1.42 4.45 8.19
CA ASP A 98 0.21 5.00 8.77
C ASP A 98 0.60 6.14 9.71
N VAL A 99 -0.12 7.25 9.64
CA VAL A 99 0.07 8.47 10.42
C VAL A 99 0.17 8.24 11.93
N ILE A 100 -0.52 7.25 12.50
CA ILE A 100 -0.44 6.90 13.92
C ILE A 100 0.94 6.29 14.22
N ASP A 101 1.37 5.33 13.41
CA ASP A 101 2.68 4.71 13.58
C ASP A 101 3.80 5.71 13.25
N ALA A 102 3.58 6.58 12.27
CA ALA A 102 4.49 7.65 11.88
C ALA A 102 4.70 8.67 13.00
N ALA A 103 3.66 8.96 13.80
CA ALA A 103 3.75 9.85 14.96
C ALA A 103 4.60 9.26 16.10
N ARG A 104 4.86 7.95 16.06
CA ARG A 104 5.71 7.24 17.03
C ARG A 104 7.14 7.03 16.53
N LEU A 105 7.45 7.45 15.31
CA LEU A 105 8.79 7.32 14.75
C LEU A 105 9.75 8.28 15.43
N GLU A 106 10.87 7.73 15.90
CA GLU A 106 12.05 8.51 16.23
C GLU A 106 12.87 8.70 14.94
N ILE A 107 12.49 9.72 14.17
CA ILE A 107 13.13 10.02 12.89
C ILE A 107 14.58 10.44 13.13
N THR A 108 15.52 9.67 12.59
CA THR A 108 16.95 10.03 12.60
C THR A 108 17.26 11.03 11.49
N SER A 109 18.46 11.63 11.52
CA SER A 109 18.93 12.54 10.45
C SER A 109 19.02 11.89 9.07
N ASP A 110 18.98 10.56 9.00
CA ASP A 110 19.01 9.80 7.75
C ASP A 110 17.65 9.75 7.06
N PHE A 111 16.59 10.30 7.64
CA PHE A 111 15.25 10.28 7.06
C PHE A 111 14.62 11.67 7.06
N VAL A 112 14.00 12.01 5.93
CA VAL A 112 13.32 13.30 5.76
C VAL A 112 11.90 13.04 5.26
N GLU A 113 10.92 13.67 5.91
CA GLU A 113 9.54 13.60 5.47
C GLU A 113 9.35 14.33 4.13
N CYS A 114 8.60 13.72 3.21
CA CYS A 114 8.31 14.24 1.88
C CYS A 114 6.83 14.63 1.76
N ALA A 115 6.43 15.73 2.41
CA ALA A 115 5.04 16.21 2.37
C ALA A 115 4.61 16.69 0.96
N ASP A 116 5.57 16.95 0.07
CA ASP A 116 5.38 17.37 -1.31
C ASP A 116 5.18 16.20 -2.30
N ALA A 117 5.39 14.96 -1.87
CA ALA A 117 5.34 13.76 -2.70
C ALA A 117 3.93 13.23 -3.04
N TRP A 118 2.88 13.91 -2.57
CA TRP A 118 1.53 13.34 -2.51
C TRP A 118 1.01 12.82 -3.86
N TYR A 119 1.28 13.50 -4.99
CA TYR A 119 0.80 13.07 -6.31
C TYR A 119 1.60 11.88 -6.87
N LEU A 120 2.90 11.78 -6.53
CA LEU A 120 3.76 10.65 -6.89
C LEU A 120 3.24 9.40 -6.19
N VAL A 121 2.94 9.53 -4.89
CA VAL A 121 2.37 8.44 -4.08
C VAL A 121 0.98 8.05 -4.59
N ALA A 122 0.11 9.03 -4.82
CA ALA A 122 -1.26 8.82 -5.30
C ALA A 122 -1.32 7.95 -6.54
N ARG A 123 -0.37 8.14 -7.47
CA ARG A 123 -0.26 7.37 -8.71
C ARG A 123 -0.13 5.87 -8.45
N ASN A 124 0.50 5.47 -7.34
CA ASN A 124 0.71 4.07 -6.99
C ASN A 124 -0.32 3.54 -5.97
N LEU A 125 -0.79 4.37 -5.03
CA LEU A 125 -1.75 3.95 -4.01
C LEU A 125 -3.18 3.87 -4.52
N TRP A 126 -3.64 4.87 -5.26
CA TRP A 126 -5.04 4.93 -5.67
C TRP A 126 -5.48 3.78 -6.56
N PRO A 127 -4.67 3.19 -7.45
CA PRO A 127 -5.11 1.99 -8.14
C PRO A 127 -5.46 0.84 -7.21
N ILE A 128 -4.73 0.66 -6.10
CA ILE A 128 -5.05 -0.37 -5.10
C ILE A 128 -6.39 -0.04 -4.44
N LEU A 129 -6.56 1.21 -4.00
CA LEU A 129 -7.78 1.67 -3.35
C LEU A 129 -9.01 1.51 -4.23
N ILE A 130 -8.99 2.06 -5.45
CA ILE A 130 -10.21 2.18 -6.26
C ILE A 130 -10.62 0.85 -6.90
N HIS A 131 -9.67 -0.07 -7.11
CA HIS A 131 -9.91 -1.42 -7.59
C HIS A 131 -10.09 -2.44 -6.46
N TYR A 132 -10.02 -2.01 -5.20
CA TYR A 132 -10.34 -2.85 -4.06
C TYR A 132 -11.81 -3.30 -4.16
N ARG A 133 -12.01 -4.62 -4.11
CA ARG A 133 -13.35 -5.23 -4.07
C ARG A 133 -13.74 -5.41 -2.62
N ARG A 134 -14.85 -4.80 -2.21
CA ARG A 134 -15.47 -5.15 -0.94
C ARG A 134 -15.96 -6.58 -1.01
N SER A 135 -15.70 -7.37 0.02
CA SER A 135 -16.02 -8.80 0.11
C SER A 135 -17.49 -9.11 -0.20
N GLU A 136 -18.38 -8.14 0.01
CA GLU A 136 -19.83 -8.33 -0.14
C GLU A 136 -20.40 -7.88 -1.48
N SER A 137 -19.84 -6.84 -2.11
CA SER A 137 -20.47 -6.22 -3.28
C SER A 137 -20.01 -6.79 -4.61
N SER A 138 -18.92 -7.59 -4.64
CA SER A 138 -18.18 -8.05 -5.84
C SER A 138 -17.66 -6.95 -6.77
N LYS A 139 -18.16 -5.72 -6.62
CA LYS A 139 -17.81 -4.48 -7.31
C LYS A 139 -16.65 -3.78 -6.62
N THR A 140 -15.83 -3.14 -7.41
CA THR A 140 -14.77 -2.21 -6.98
C THR A 140 -15.36 -0.86 -6.56
N LEU A 141 -14.59 -0.03 -5.86
CA LEU A 141 -15.02 1.36 -5.57
C LEU A 141 -15.31 2.12 -6.87
N LEU A 142 -14.43 1.96 -7.87
CA LEU A 142 -14.58 2.56 -9.19
C LEU A 142 -15.89 2.18 -9.90
N GLU A 143 -16.36 0.94 -9.74
CA GLU A 143 -17.61 0.46 -10.32
C GLU A 143 -18.85 0.88 -9.51
N SER A 144 -18.67 1.29 -8.26
CA SER A 144 -19.76 1.57 -7.32
C SER A 144 -20.02 3.06 -7.05
N MET A 145 -19.07 3.92 -7.44
CA MET A 145 -19.07 5.34 -7.10
C MET A 145 -18.86 6.20 -8.33
N THR A 146 -19.44 7.40 -8.30
CA THR A 146 -19.17 8.45 -9.29
C THR A 146 -17.78 9.06 -9.08
N SER A 147 -17.29 9.82 -10.07
CA SER A 147 -16.00 10.53 -9.94
C SER A 147 -15.97 11.47 -8.74
N ASP A 148 -17.10 12.12 -8.46
CA ASP A 148 -17.18 13.18 -7.45
C ASP A 148 -17.23 12.60 -6.03
N GLU A 149 -17.77 11.39 -5.87
CA GLU A 149 -17.72 10.62 -4.61
C GLU A 149 -16.36 9.97 -4.38
N LEU A 150 -15.69 9.50 -5.43
CA LEU A 150 -14.41 8.79 -5.32
C LEU A 150 -13.27 9.72 -4.88
N TRP A 151 -13.33 11.00 -5.29
CA TRP A 151 -12.32 12.00 -4.96
C TRP A 151 -12.05 12.20 -3.47
N PRO A 152 -13.06 12.58 -2.64
CA PRO A 152 -12.84 12.80 -1.22
C PRO A 152 -12.36 11.53 -0.51
N ILE A 153 -12.79 10.35 -0.97
CA ILE A 153 -12.34 9.07 -0.44
C ILE A 153 -10.84 8.86 -0.74
N ALA A 154 -10.44 9.05 -1.99
CA ALA A 154 -9.05 8.89 -2.42
C ALA A 154 -8.10 9.90 -1.74
N LEU A 155 -8.54 11.14 -1.58
CA LEU A 155 -7.77 12.16 -0.84
C LEU A 155 -7.68 11.84 0.65
N ASN A 156 -8.79 11.43 1.27
CA ASN A 156 -8.80 11.05 2.68
C ASN A 156 -7.90 9.83 2.94
N ASP A 157 -7.81 8.89 1.99
CA ASP A 157 -6.90 7.75 2.07
C ASP A 157 -5.42 8.20 2.12
N LEU A 158 -5.00 9.11 1.23
CA LEU A 158 -3.63 9.63 1.23
C LEU A 158 -3.27 10.34 2.53
N GLN A 159 -4.23 11.02 3.16
CA GLN A 159 -4.03 11.70 4.43
C GLN A 159 -3.76 10.77 5.61
N ASN A 160 -3.92 9.46 5.42
CA ASN A 160 -3.62 8.46 6.44
C ASN A 160 -2.14 8.08 6.46
N TYR A 161 -1.34 8.58 5.52
CA TYR A 161 0.04 8.18 5.38
C TYR A 161 1.01 9.35 5.56
N ARG A 162 2.17 9.06 6.13
CA ARG A 162 3.34 9.94 6.08
C ARG A 162 4.47 9.25 5.31
N PHE A 163 5.18 10.02 4.50
CA PHE A 163 6.18 9.51 3.57
C PHE A 163 7.56 10.00 3.98
N PHE A 164 8.52 9.09 4.03
CA PHE A 164 9.89 9.41 4.44
C PHE A 164 10.87 8.88 3.40
N ARG A 165 11.72 9.77 2.89
CA ARG A 165 12.85 9.38 2.03
C ARG A 165 14.10 9.17 2.85
N TYR A 166 14.90 8.20 2.44
CA TYR A 166 16.20 7.92 3.04
C TYR A 166 17.29 8.80 2.43
N MET A 167 18.10 9.41 3.30
CA MET A 167 19.19 10.34 3.01
C MET A 167 20.57 9.75 3.36
N GLY A 168 20.63 8.51 3.84
CA GLY A 168 21.90 7.88 4.19
C GLY A 168 22.79 7.59 2.96
N LYS A 169 24.05 7.24 3.24
CA LYS A 169 25.11 7.14 2.22
C LYS A 169 24.84 6.12 1.11
N SER A 170 24.14 5.02 1.42
CA SER A 170 23.90 3.91 0.49
C SER A 170 22.44 3.49 0.50
N VAL A 171 21.74 3.73 -0.62
CA VAL A 171 20.36 3.27 -0.82
C VAL A 171 20.33 1.73 -0.75
N PRO A 172 19.38 1.14 0.00
CA PRO A 172 19.20 -0.32 0.01
C PRO A 172 19.04 -0.88 -1.41
N THR A 173 19.69 -2.00 -1.71
CA THR A 173 19.61 -2.61 -3.06
C THR A 173 18.55 -3.71 -3.15
N SER A 174 17.91 -4.05 -2.03
CA SER A 174 16.86 -5.07 -1.95
C SER A 174 15.84 -4.74 -0.87
N LEU A 175 14.64 -5.32 -1.00
CA LEU A 175 13.59 -5.22 0.03
C LEU A 175 14.03 -5.76 1.39
N LEU A 176 14.89 -6.79 1.41
CA LEU A 176 15.42 -7.33 2.66
C LEU A 176 16.29 -6.29 3.38
N GLN A 177 17.20 -5.63 2.67
CA GLN A 177 18.01 -4.57 3.25
C GLN A 177 17.16 -3.37 3.67
N ALA A 178 16.19 -2.97 2.84
CA ALA A 178 15.26 -1.90 3.15
C ALA A 178 14.46 -2.18 4.44
N THR A 179 13.98 -3.40 4.62
CA THR A 179 13.24 -3.77 5.84
C THR A 179 14.14 -3.95 7.06
N GLN A 180 15.36 -4.47 6.90
CA GLN A 180 16.36 -4.48 7.97
C GLN A 180 16.68 -3.07 8.46
N LEU A 181 16.84 -2.11 7.53
CA LEU A 181 17.06 -0.70 7.85
C LEU A 181 15.88 -0.12 8.65
N LEU A 182 14.64 -0.38 8.23
CA LEU A 182 13.46 0.15 8.91
C LEU A 182 13.18 -0.48 10.28
N ARG A 183 13.57 -1.74 10.49
CA ARG A 183 13.44 -2.41 11.81
C ARG A 183 14.22 -1.72 12.92
N VAL A 184 15.27 -0.96 12.57
CA VAL A 184 16.03 -0.17 13.55
C VAL A 184 15.25 1.09 13.96
N LEU A 185 14.44 1.65 13.06
CA LEU A 185 13.67 2.87 13.29
C LEU A 185 12.34 2.61 13.99
N THR A 186 11.70 1.49 13.69
CA THR A 186 10.36 1.20 14.18
C THR A 186 10.08 -0.30 14.25
N PRO A 187 9.38 -0.76 15.29
CA PRO A 187 8.84 -2.11 15.32
C PRO A 187 7.65 -2.30 14.37
N SER A 188 6.98 -1.21 13.96
CA SER A 188 5.83 -1.26 13.06
C SER A 188 6.27 -1.45 11.61
N THR A 189 5.65 -2.39 10.90
CA THR A 189 5.92 -2.60 9.48
C THR A 189 5.40 -1.40 8.67
N PRO A 190 6.20 -0.82 7.77
CA PRO A 190 5.71 0.17 6.80
C PRO A 190 4.55 -0.38 5.97
N THR A 191 3.63 0.50 5.58
CA THR A 191 2.47 0.11 4.76
C THR A 191 2.86 -0.01 3.29
N HIS A 192 3.78 0.84 2.82
CA HIS A 192 4.20 0.87 1.43
C HIS A 192 5.68 1.23 1.31
N LEU A 193 6.36 0.71 0.29
CA LEU A 193 7.75 1.05 -0.02
C LEU A 193 7.89 1.44 -1.49
N TRP A 194 8.84 2.34 -1.75
CA TRP A 194 9.40 2.58 -3.07
C TRP A 194 10.91 2.32 -3.00
N LEU A 195 11.42 1.54 -3.93
CA LEU A 195 12.83 1.22 -4.01
C LEU A 195 13.27 1.23 -5.47
N ASN A 196 14.19 2.13 -5.81
CA ASN A 196 14.75 2.27 -7.16
C ASN A 196 13.68 2.41 -8.27
N GLY A 197 12.64 3.20 -8.03
CA GLY A 197 11.56 3.42 -9.00
C GLY A 197 10.41 2.42 -8.90
N ASP A 198 10.63 1.29 -8.24
CA ASP A 198 9.61 0.25 -8.09
C ASP A 198 8.79 0.47 -6.83
N PHE A 199 7.47 0.30 -6.95
CA PHE A 199 6.52 0.38 -5.85
C PHE A 199 6.17 -1.00 -5.32
N PHE A 200 6.19 -1.15 -3.99
CA PHE A 200 5.91 -2.39 -3.29
C PHE A 200 4.82 -2.15 -2.24
N PRO A 201 3.58 -2.59 -2.50
CA PRO A 201 2.57 -2.64 -1.46
C PRO A 201 2.97 -3.70 -0.44
N ILE A 202 3.06 -3.32 0.83
CA ILE A 202 3.24 -4.30 1.89
C ILE A 202 1.85 -4.73 2.30
N GLU A 203 1.38 -5.81 1.66
CA GLU A 203 0.18 -6.49 2.10
C GLU A 203 0.36 -6.84 3.58
N SER A 204 -0.60 -6.42 4.40
CA SER A 204 -0.62 -6.67 5.85
C SER A 204 -0.87 -8.15 6.19
N ASP A 205 -0.79 -9.05 5.20
CA ASP A 205 -0.91 -10.47 5.40
C ASP A 205 0.22 -10.92 6.32
N ASP A 206 -0.16 -11.23 7.57
CA ASP A 206 0.64 -11.65 8.72
C ASP A 206 1.60 -12.84 8.44
N THR A 207 1.67 -13.35 7.21
CA THR A 207 2.41 -14.56 6.85
C THR A 207 3.75 -14.32 6.17
N ARG A 208 4.02 -13.14 5.58
CA ARG A 208 5.30 -12.90 4.87
C ARG A 208 6.43 -12.31 5.72
N TRP A 209 6.10 -11.72 6.86
CA TRP A 209 7.09 -11.10 7.74
C TRP A 209 7.11 -11.87 9.06
N GLY A 210 8.13 -12.70 9.24
CA GLY A 210 8.25 -13.62 10.37
C GLY A 210 7.86 -12.98 11.71
N ALA A 211 7.02 -13.70 12.45
CA ALA A 211 6.43 -13.36 13.76
C ALA A 211 7.24 -12.32 14.56
N GLY A 212 6.92 -11.04 14.34
CA GLY A 212 7.24 -9.99 15.29
C GLY A 212 6.41 -10.15 16.56
N PRO A 213 6.74 -9.45 17.65
CA PRO A 213 5.91 -9.44 18.86
C PRO A 213 4.47 -9.09 18.45
N ALA A 214 3.51 -9.86 18.97
CA ALA A 214 2.10 -9.77 18.61
C ALA A 214 1.67 -8.30 18.52
N ARG A 215 1.17 -7.89 17.35
CA ARG A 215 0.53 -6.57 17.18
C ARG A 215 -0.42 -6.35 18.35
N ASP A 216 -0.37 -5.16 18.93
CA ASP A 216 -1.32 -4.70 19.94
C ASP A 216 -2.75 -5.05 19.49
N GLN A 217 -3.38 -6.05 20.09
CA GLN A 217 -4.70 -6.53 19.64
C GLN A 217 -5.83 -5.58 20.07
N ARG A 218 -5.52 -4.49 20.77
CA ARG A 218 -6.51 -3.49 21.17
C ARG A 218 -7.18 -2.90 19.94
N THR A 219 -8.50 -2.96 19.95
CA THR A 219 -9.39 -2.29 19.01
C THR A 219 -9.10 -0.79 18.97
N ARG A 220 -9.47 -0.12 17.87
CA ARG A 220 -9.27 1.32 17.74
C ARG A 220 -9.98 2.09 18.86
N THR A 221 -11.14 1.61 19.28
CA THR A 221 -11.87 2.15 20.45
C THR A 221 -11.05 2.04 21.73
N GLU A 222 -10.39 0.91 22.01
CA GLU A 222 -9.58 0.75 23.23
C GLU A 222 -8.32 1.62 23.22
N ARG A 223 -7.75 1.88 22.05
CA ARG A 223 -6.54 2.72 21.93
C ARG A 223 -6.84 4.21 22.07
N PHE A 224 -8.00 4.64 21.58
CA PHE A 224 -8.34 6.06 21.45
C PHE A 224 -9.60 6.45 22.24
N GLY A 225 -10.13 5.54 23.05
CA GLY A 225 -11.33 5.75 23.88
C GLY A 225 -11.30 7.02 24.72
N HIS A 226 -10.10 7.38 25.20
CA HIS A 226 -9.83 8.55 26.01
C HIS A 226 -9.86 9.89 25.23
N LEU A 227 -9.94 9.86 23.89
CA LEU A 227 -10.06 11.04 23.05
C LEU A 227 -11.51 11.38 22.69
N TYR A 228 -12.44 10.50 23.06
CA TYR A 228 -13.86 10.64 22.77
C TYR A 228 -14.58 11.32 23.93
N THR A 229 -15.63 12.06 23.59
CA THR A 229 -16.59 12.50 24.61
C THR A 229 -17.45 11.30 25.05
N ASP A 230 -18.10 11.43 26.21
CA ASP A 230 -19.07 10.42 26.66
C ASP A 230 -20.22 10.23 25.65
N GLU A 231 -20.54 11.27 24.87
CA GLU A 231 -21.55 11.25 23.81
C GLU A 231 -21.09 10.42 22.60
N ASP A 232 -19.84 10.57 22.18
CA ASP A 232 -19.23 9.78 21.10
C ASP A 232 -19.13 8.29 21.46
N LEU A 233 -18.76 7.99 22.71
CA LEU A 233 -18.70 6.62 23.23
C LEU A 233 -20.11 5.99 23.26
N LYS A 234 -21.12 6.73 23.74
CA LYS A 234 -22.53 6.27 23.71
C LYS A 234 -23.05 6.08 22.30
N LEU A 235 -22.71 6.96 21.36
CA LEU A 235 -23.09 6.82 19.95
C LEU A 235 -22.46 5.55 19.35
N ASN A 236 -21.18 5.29 19.62
CA ASN A 236 -20.49 4.09 19.16
C ASN A 236 -21.11 2.80 19.75
N GLU A 237 -21.41 2.77 21.05
CA GLU A 237 -22.13 1.65 21.67
C GLU A 237 -23.53 1.47 21.09
N MET A 238 -24.27 2.56 20.88
CA MET A 238 -25.59 2.52 20.25
C MET A 238 -25.48 1.94 18.83
N LEU A 239 -24.55 2.41 18.00
CA LEU A 239 -24.34 1.89 16.65
C LEU A 239 -24.01 0.39 16.67
N LYS A 240 -23.12 -0.06 17.56
CA LYS A 240 -22.79 -1.48 17.75
C LYS A 240 -24.00 -2.32 18.15
N SER A 241 -24.81 -1.82 19.09
CA SER A 241 -25.99 -2.55 19.60
C SER A 241 -27.12 -2.72 18.58
N THR A 242 -27.19 -1.89 17.54
CA THR A 242 -28.20 -2.05 16.48
C THR A 242 -27.93 -3.26 15.58
N GLY A 243 -26.73 -3.85 15.62
CA GLY A 243 -26.32 -4.95 14.74
C GLY A 243 -26.25 -4.60 13.25
N ARG A 244 -26.58 -3.35 12.89
CA ARG A 244 -26.54 -2.83 11.51
C ARG A 244 -25.20 -2.19 11.14
N PHE A 245 -24.39 -1.86 12.15
CA PHE A 245 -23.07 -1.30 11.98
C PHE A 245 -22.02 -2.37 12.25
N LYS A 246 -21.18 -2.65 11.26
CA LYS A 246 -20.04 -3.54 11.45
C LYS A 246 -18.95 -2.81 12.22
N GLN A 247 -18.10 -3.58 12.90
CA GLN A 247 -16.95 -3.03 13.63
C GLN A 247 -16.05 -2.17 12.72
N GLU A 248 -15.91 -2.55 11.45
CA GLU A 248 -15.16 -1.79 10.44
C GLU A 248 -15.76 -0.40 10.16
N ASP A 249 -17.09 -0.30 10.08
CA ASP A 249 -17.78 0.96 9.87
C ASP A 249 -17.61 1.88 11.10
N ALA A 250 -17.72 1.30 12.30
CA ALA A 250 -17.47 2.03 13.54
C ALA A 250 -16.04 2.56 13.61
N ASP A 251 -15.04 1.74 13.29
CA ASP A 251 -13.63 2.14 13.31
C ASP A 251 -13.32 3.23 12.27
N PHE A 252 -14.00 3.22 11.12
CA PHE A 252 -13.93 4.30 10.13
C PHE A 252 -14.48 5.62 10.68
N TRP A 253 -15.67 5.61 11.31
CA TRP A 253 -16.26 6.83 11.86
C TRP A 253 -15.47 7.40 13.03
N LEU A 254 -15.00 6.52 13.92
CA LEU A 254 -14.11 6.91 15.02
C LEU A 254 -12.83 7.58 14.53
N PHE A 255 -12.29 7.12 13.40
CA PHE A 255 -11.15 7.77 12.78
C PHE A 255 -11.46 9.17 12.24
N GLN A 256 -12.60 9.34 11.55
CA GLN A 256 -13.02 10.65 11.06
C GLN A 256 -13.22 11.63 12.21
N LEU A 257 -13.80 11.14 13.31
CA LEU A 257 -13.98 11.92 14.53
C LEU A 257 -12.62 12.30 15.15
N GLU A 258 -11.69 11.37 15.28
CA GLU A 258 -10.32 11.63 15.76
C GLU A 258 -9.66 12.76 14.97
N LYS A 259 -9.70 12.70 13.63
CA LYS A 259 -9.16 13.73 12.73
C LYS A 259 -9.79 15.11 12.96
N SER A 260 -11.06 15.16 13.35
CA SER A 260 -11.80 16.40 13.59
C SER A 260 -11.45 17.10 14.91
N THR A 261 -10.91 16.36 15.89
CA THR A 261 -10.50 16.93 17.19
C THR A 261 -9.34 17.93 17.04
N PRO A 262 -9.14 18.89 17.95
CA PRO A 262 -8.00 19.81 17.89
C PRO A 262 -6.63 19.10 17.89
N MET A 263 -6.49 18.05 18.71
CA MET A 263 -5.27 17.25 18.78
C MET A 263 -5.07 16.40 17.52
N GLY A 264 -6.14 15.85 16.97
CA GLY A 264 -6.13 15.24 15.64
C GLY A 264 -5.66 16.25 14.61
N ARG A 265 -6.33 17.39 14.47
CA ARG A 265 -5.96 18.43 13.51
C ARG A 265 -4.48 18.81 13.60
N ALA A 266 -3.91 18.99 14.79
CA ALA A 266 -2.48 19.24 14.97
C ALA A 266 -1.60 18.06 14.50
N ARG A 267 -1.99 16.82 14.81
CA ARG A 267 -1.28 15.59 14.41
C ARG A 267 -1.33 15.35 12.89
N TYR A 268 -2.45 15.65 12.25
CA TYR A 268 -2.69 15.44 10.81
C TYR A 268 -2.42 16.72 9.98
N GLN A 269 -1.96 17.82 10.59
CA GLN A 269 -1.98 19.16 9.98
C GLN A 269 -1.06 19.29 8.76
N SER A 270 0.18 18.76 8.83
CA SER A 270 1.19 19.01 7.80
C SER A 270 0.78 18.42 6.45
N LEU A 271 0.26 17.19 6.45
CA LEU A 271 -0.12 16.50 5.23
C LEU A 271 -1.55 16.85 4.79
N SER A 272 -2.51 17.02 5.72
CA SER A 272 -3.87 17.41 5.34
C SER A 272 -3.91 18.82 4.73
N HIS A 273 -3.20 19.78 5.32
CA HIS A 273 -3.09 21.14 4.78
C HIS A 273 -2.31 21.14 3.47
N ALA A 274 -1.16 20.45 3.38
CA ALA A 274 -0.41 20.38 2.14
C ALA A 274 -1.22 19.72 1.01
N VAL A 275 -1.91 18.61 1.29
CA VAL A 275 -2.75 17.94 0.29
C VAL A 275 -3.95 18.81 -0.06
N GLN A 276 -4.71 19.36 0.89
CA GLN A 276 -5.92 20.14 0.58
C GLN A 276 -5.61 21.45 -0.13
N VAL A 277 -4.62 22.23 0.35
CA VAL A 277 -4.23 23.50 -0.28
C VAL A 277 -3.67 23.23 -1.67
N ARG A 278 -2.69 22.32 -1.79
CA ARG A 278 -2.08 22.03 -3.09
C ARG A 278 -3.05 21.36 -4.04
N TRP A 279 -4.01 20.57 -3.54
CA TRP A 279 -5.06 19.99 -4.37
C TRP A 279 -6.01 21.05 -4.91
N GLY A 280 -6.47 21.97 -4.04
CA GLY A 280 -7.31 23.09 -4.45
C GLY A 280 -6.63 23.97 -5.51
N ASP A 281 -5.33 24.20 -5.37
CA ASP A 281 -4.53 24.92 -6.37
C ASP A 281 -4.31 24.10 -7.66
N ALA A 282 -4.19 22.79 -7.52
CA ALA A 282 -3.86 21.87 -8.60
C ALA A 282 -5.04 21.53 -9.51
N VAL A 283 -6.21 21.29 -8.95
CA VAL A 283 -7.39 20.85 -9.68
C VAL A 283 -8.40 21.99 -9.67
N PRO A 284 -8.67 22.63 -10.83
CA PRO A 284 -9.71 23.64 -10.90
C PRO A 284 -10.99 23.02 -10.36
N LEU A 285 -11.61 23.68 -9.36
CA LEU A 285 -12.98 23.36 -8.98
C LEU A 285 -13.77 23.35 -10.28
N ARG A 286 -14.31 22.18 -10.66
CA ARG A 286 -15.25 22.12 -11.77
C ARG A 286 -16.31 23.14 -11.42
N SER A 287 -16.45 24.18 -12.24
CA SER A 287 -17.50 25.16 -12.07
C SER A 287 -18.81 24.39 -12.02
N THR A 288 -19.41 24.30 -10.84
CA THR A 288 -20.75 23.78 -10.67
C THR A 288 -21.67 24.73 -11.45
N VAL A 289 -22.07 24.30 -12.65
CA VAL A 289 -23.10 24.95 -13.46
C VAL A 289 -24.44 24.41 -13.00
#